data_AF-A0A6G3T9L9-F1
#
_entry.id   AF-A0A6G3T9L9-F1
#
_cell.length_a   1.000
_cell.length_b   1.000
_cell.length_c   1.000
_cell.angle_alpha   90.00
_cell.angle_beta   90.00
_cell.angle_gamma   90.00
#
_symmetry.space_group_name_H-M   'P 1'
#
loop_
_entity.id
_entity.type
_entity.pdbx_description
1 polymer ?
#
loop_
_entity_poly.entity_id
_entity_poly.type
_entity_poly.pdbx_seq_one_letter_code
_entity_poly.pdbx_strand_id
1 'polypeptide(L)'
;ALGAHVTALAAARNLDWITRLGADEALDYRTTRPEDLDRFDVIVDVVGTDLGAYRKRLARGGRLVALSFDSDRVVSSMLGIALRAAATPRRVKMFSNNPSADRIAELTRAVEAGTIRPVIDTVFPMRDIAAVHQRLEAGGVRGKYVVDLRLP
;
A
#
# COMPACT_ATOMS: atom_id res chain seq x y z
N ALA A 1 3.39 -14.14 1.04
CA ALA A 1 2.44 -13.58 0.05
C ALA A 1 1.33 -14.55 -0.38
N LEU A 2 0.82 -15.45 0.49
CA LEU A 2 -0.17 -16.49 0.11
C LEU A 2 0.21 -17.27 -1.18
N GLY A 3 1.52 -17.46 -1.42
CA GLY A 3 2.05 -18.12 -2.62
C GLY A 3 2.22 -17.23 -3.87
N ALA A 4 1.90 -15.94 -3.82
CA ALA A 4 2.15 -15.02 -4.92
C ALA A 4 3.61 -14.56 -5.00
N HIS A 5 4.09 -14.28 -6.21
CA HIS A 5 5.32 -13.50 -6.47
C HIS A 5 5.02 -12.01 -6.34
N VAL A 6 5.83 -11.29 -5.58
CA VAL A 6 5.60 -9.89 -5.21
C VAL A 6 6.73 -8.99 -5.71
N THR A 7 6.42 -8.16 -6.69
CA THR A 7 7.23 -6.99 -7.07
C THR A 7 6.71 -5.76 -6.33
N ALA A 8 7.59 -5.08 -5.59
CA ALA A 8 7.28 -3.87 -4.84
C ALA A 8 8.04 -2.65 -5.38
N LEU A 9 7.36 -1.50 -5.44
CA LEU A 9 7.97 -0.22 -5.79
C LEU A 9 8.22 0.60 -4.52
N ALA A 10 9.44 1.12 -4.37
CA ALA A 10 9.80 1.99 -3.24
C ALA A 10 10.96 2.92 -3.59
N ALA A 11 11.32 3.83 -2.68
CA ALA A 11 12.53 4.63 -2.87
C ALA A 11 13.78 3.73 -2.73
N ALA A 12 14.84 3.99 -3.48
CA ALA A 12 16.11 3.23 -3.44
C ALA A 12 16.58 2.85 -2.02
N ARG A 13 16.51 3.80 -1.07
CA ARG A 13 16.91 3.57 0.33
C ARG A 13 16.13 2.47 1.07
N ASN A 14 15.01 2.02 0.53
CA ASN A 14 14.09 1.06 1.16
C ASN A 14 14.06 -0.31 0.46
N LEU A 15 14.79 -0.51 -0.65
CA LEU A 15 14.69 -1.73 -1.45
C LEU A 15 15.10 -2.96 -0.63
N ASP A 16 16.29 -2.97 -0.04
CA ASP A 16 16.75 -4.09 0.81
C ASP A 16 15.81 -4.38 1.98
N TRP A 17 15.21 -3.33 2.54
CA TRP A 17 14.28 -3.48 3.65
C TRP A 17 12.99 -4.19 3.21
N ILE A 18 12.44 -3.81 2.06
CA ILE A 18 11.22 -4.42 1.52
C ILE A 18 11.46 -5.86 1.06
N THR A 19 12.62 -6.16 0.49
CA THR A 19 13.02 -7.54 0.20
C THR A 19 13.05 -8.38 1.48
N ARG A 20 13.60 -7.85 2.59
CA ARG A 20 13.56 -8.54 3.89
C ARG A 20 12.16 -8.72 4.47
N LEU A 21 11.18 -7.91 4.06
CA LEU A 21 9.77 -8.11 4.42
C LEU A 21 9.09 -9.20 3.57
N GLY A 22 9.77 -9.72 2.55
CA GLY A 22 9.30 -10.82 1.72
C GLY A 22 8.78 -10.41 0.35
N ALA A 23 9.18 -9.25 -0.18
CA ALA A 23 9.06 -9.00 -1.61
C ALA A 23 10.11 -9.79 -2.37
N ASP A 24 9.71 -10.46 -3.45
CA ASP A 24 10.62 -11.21 -4.33
C ASP A 24 11.45 -10.25 -5.19
N GLU A 25 10.86 -9.11 -5.57
CA GLU A 25 11.54 -8.03 -6.29
C GLU A 25 11.22 -6.67 -5.66
N ALA A 26 12.24 -5.82 -5.56
CA ALA A 26 12.08 -4.43 -5.10
C ALA A 26 12.75 -3.49 -6.11
N LEU A 27 11.98 -2.54 -6.66
CA LEU A 27 12.45 -1.62 -7.70
C LEU A 27 12.29 -0.16 -7.26
N ASP A 28 13.24 0.70 -7.64
CA ASP A 28 13.14 2.13 -7.35
C ASP A 28 12.08 2.78 -8.24
N TYR A 29 11.01 3.33 -7.65
CA TYR A 29 9.96 3.99 -8.40
C TYR A 29 10.45 5.25 -9.15
N ARG A 30 11.59 5.83 -8.76
CA ARG A 30 12.15 7.03 -9.43
C ARG A 30 12.79 6.70 -10.77
N THR A 31 13.27 5.48 -10.95
CA THR A 31 14.00 5.05 -12.16
C THR A 31 13.26 3.98 -12.95
N THR A 32 12.19 3.41 -12.39
CA THR A 32 11.40 2.35 -13.01
C THR A 32 10.09 2.94 -13.50
N ARG A 33 9.85 2.91 -14.82
CA ARG A 33 8.58 3.37 -15.38
C ARG A 33 7.61 2.20 -15.48
N PRO A 34 6.29 2.45 -15.47
CA PRO A 34 5.30 1.38 -15.56
C PRO A 34 5.47 0.49 -16.81
N GLU A 35 5.96 1.01 -17.93
CA GLU A 35 6.23 0.26 -19.15
C GLU A 35 7.39 -0.73 -19.05
N ASP A 36 8.34 -0.47 -18.15
CA ASP A 36 9.50 -1.33 -17.89
C ASP A 36 9.12 -2.54 -17.02
N LEU A 37 7.90 -2.54 -16.45
CA LEU A 37 7.38 -3.62 -15.62
C LEU A 37 6.70 -4.72 -16.44
N ASP A 38 6.80 -5.94 -15.90
CA ASP A 38 6.07 -7.11 -16.35
C ASP A 38 4.55 -6.97 -16.21
N ARG A 39 3.85 -8.03 -16.62
CA ARG A 39 2.39 -8.11 -16.46
C ARG A 39 2.03 -8.76 -15.12
N PHE A 40 1.02 -8.20 -14.46
CA PHE A 40 0.56 -8.65 -13.14
C PHE A 40 -0.88 -9.13 -13.15
N ASP A 41 -1.17 -10.20 -12.42
CA ASP A 41 -2.53 -10.65 -12.15
C ASP A 41 -3.26 -9.72 -11.17
N VAL A 42 -2.52 -9.14 -10.23
CA VAL A 42 -3.03 -8.18 -9.25
C VAL A 42 -2.08 -7.01 -9.12
N ILE A 43 -2.60 -5.79 -9.21
CA ILE A 43 -1.88 -4.56 -8.87
C ILE A 43 -2.59 -3.91 -7.70
N VAL A 44 -1.86 -3.63 -6.62
CA VAL A 44 -2.37 -2.92 -5.45
C VAL A 44 -1.76 -1.52 -5.45
N ASP A 45 -2.56 -0.52 -5.78
CA ASP A 45 -2.11 0.87 -5.84
C ASP A 45 -2.37 1.57 -4.51
N VAL A 46 -1.29 1.96 -3.83
CA VAL A 46 -1.30 2.67 -2.54
C VAL A 46 -0.83 4.12 -2.66
N VAL A 47 -0.58 4.60 -3.88
CA VAL A 47 -0.07 5.96 -4.14
C VAL A 47 -1.09 6.80 -4.90
N GLY A 48 -1.81 6.22 -5.87
CA GLY A 48 -2.86 6.91 -6.63
C GLY A 48 -2.38 7.64 -7.89
N THR A 49 -1.12 7.49 -8.27
CA THR A 49 -0.51 8.11 -9.45
C THR A 49 -0.37 7.12 -10.63
N ASP A 50 -0.40 7.62 -11.87
CA ASP A 50 -0.19 6.83 -13.10
C ASP A 50 -1.03 5.57 -13.26
N LEU A 51 -2.21 5.52 -12.61
CA LEU A 51 -3.14 4.39 -12.63
C LEU A 51 -3.42 3.85 -14.03
N GLY A 52 -3.32 4.70 -15.06
CA GLY A 52 -3.58 4.34 -16.46
C GLY A 52 -2.49 3.49 -17.05
N ALA A 53 -1.24 3.85 -16.76
CA ALA A 53 -0.06 3.12 -17.16
C ALA A 53 0.00 1.78 -16.41
N TYR A 54 -0.22 1.79 -15.09
CA TYR A 54 -0.29 0.55 -14.30
C TYR A 54 -1.44 -0.38 -14.72
N ARG A 55 -2.62 0.16 -15.05
CA ARG A 55 -3.72 -0.68 -15.60
C ARG A 55 -3.31 -1.40 -16.90
N LYS A 56 -2.47 -0.80 -17.74
CA LYS A 56 -1.96 -1.44 -18.97
C LYS A 56 -1.01 -2.60 -18.68
N ARG A 57 -0.43 -2.67 -17.48
CA ARG A 57 0.38 -3.79 -16.97
C ARG A 57 -0.44 -4.96 -16.43
N LEU A 58 -1.76 -4.86 -16.35
CA LEU A 58 -2.55 -6.02 -15.95
C LEU A 58 -2.50 -7.15 -17.00
N ALA A 59 -2.25 -8.37 -16.55
CA ALA A 59 -2.43 -9.59 -17.32
C ALA A 59 -3.89 -9.78 -17.75
N ARG A 60 -4.14 -10.75 -18.64
CA ARG A 60 -5.49 -11.08 -19.09
C ARG A 60 -6.31 -11.62 -17.90
N GLY A 61 -7.40 -10.93 -17.55
CA GLY A 61 -8.21 -11.25 -16.37
C GLY A 61 -7.71 -10.62 -15.07
N GLY A 62 -6.55 -9.96 -15.09
CA GLY A 62 -5.97 -9.30 -13.93
C GLY A 62 -6.78 -8.10 -13.42
N ARG A 63 -6.55 -7.73 -12.16
CA ARG A 63 -7.27 -6.69 -11.43
C ARG A 63 -6.33 -5.68 -10.79
N LEU A 64 -6.68 -4.41 -10.92
CA LEU A 64 -6.08 -3.32 -10.16
C LEU A 64 -7.02 -2.93 -9.02
N VAL A 65 -6.48 -2.87 -7.80
CA VAL A 65 -7.17 -2.41 -6.60
C VAL A 65 -6.54 -1.09 -6.17
N ALA A 66 -7.29 0.00 -6.25
CA ALA A 66 -6.84 1.33 -5.85
C ALA A 66 -7.23 1.59 -4.39
N LEU A 67 -6.24 1.78 -3.52
CA LEU A 67 -6.40 2.05 -2.08
C LEU A 67 -6.18 3.52 -1.74
N SER A 68 -5.46 4.26 -2.59
CA SER A 68 -5.13 5.66 -2.37
C SER A 68 -5.51 6.52 -3.58
N PHE A 69 -5.36 7.82 -3.40
CA PHE A 69 -5.49 8.86 -4.39
C PHE A 69 -4.26 9.75 -4.33
N ASP A 70 -3.92 10.39 -5.45
CA ASP A 70 -2.83 11.34 -5.52
C ASP A 70 -3.11 12.52 -4.57
N SER A 71 -2.28 12.69 -3.54
CA SER A 71 -2.45 13.73 -2.51
C SER A 71 -2.31 15.13 -3.08
N ASP A 72 -1.56 15.31 -4.16
CA ASP A 72 -1.36 16.63 -4.79
C ASP A 72 -2.52 16.97 -5.74
N ARG A 73 -3.30 15.96 -6.14
CA ARG A 73 -4.33 16.07 -7.19
C ARG A 73 -5.64 15.37 -6.81
N VAL A 74 -5.96 15.38 -5.51
CA VAL A 74 -7.04 14.59 -4.87
C VAL A 74 -8.30 14.49 -5.71
N VAL A 75 -8.92 15.63 -6.06
CA VAL A 75 -10.21 15.67 -6.77
C VAL A 75 -10.12 14.96 -8.13
N SER A 76 -9.08 15.26 -8.90
CA SER A 76 -8.90 14.69 -10.25
C SER A 76 -8.50 13.22 -10.20
N SER A 77 -7.67 12.79 -9.24
CA SER A 77 -7.32 11.38 -9.06
C SER A 77 -8.52 10.57 -8.60
N MET A 78 -9.32 11.07 -7.66
CA MET A 78 -10.52 10.38 -7.18
C MET A 78 -11.55 10.23 -8.30
N LEU A 79 -11.82 11.30 -9.06
CA LEU A 79 -12.73 11.23 -10.20
C LEU A 79 -12.22 10.26 -11.27
N GLY A 80 -10.92 10.30 -11.56
CA GLY A 80 -10.28 9.39 -12.51
C GLY A 80 -10.39 7.91 -12.09
N ILE A 81 -10.15 7.61 -10.80
CA ILE A 81 -10.32 6.27 -10.23
C ILE A 81 -11.79 5.83 -10.36
N ALA A 82 -12.74 6.68 -9.95
CA ALA A 82 -14.16 6.37 -9.98
C ALA A 82 -14.67 6.09 -11.40
N LEU A 83 -14.33 6.95 -12.37
CA LEU A 83 -14.70 6.76 -13.77
C LEU A 83 -14.18 5.44 -14.34
N ARG A 84 -12.96 5.04 -13.97
CA ARG A 84 -12.35 3.78 -14.44
C ARG A 84 -12.94 2.56 -13.77
N ALA A 85 -13.23 2.66 -12.48
CA ALA A 85 -13.96 1.62 -11.76
C ALA A 85 -15.35 1.42 -12.36
N ALA A 86 -16.04 2.49 -12.76
CA ALA A 86 -17.33 2.41 -13.45
C ALA A 86 -17.21 1.85 -14.88
N ALA A 87 -16.20 2.27 -15.64
CA ALA A 87 -16.01 1.84 -17.02
C ALA A 87 -15.50 0.39 -17.16
N THR A 88 -14.66 -0.07 -16.21
CA THR A 88 -14.09 -1.42 -16.22
C THR A 88 -14.15 -2.10 -14.85
N PRO A 89 -15.34 -2.31 -14.25
CA PRO A 89 -15.50 -2.75 -12.86
C PRO A 89 -14.90 -4.13 -12.58
N ARG A 90 -14.73 -4.94 -13.62
CA ARG A 90 -14.07 -6.26 -13.52
C ARG A 90 -12.54 -6.17 -13.43
N ARG A 91 -11.94 -5.04 -13.83
CA ARG A 91 -10.48 -4.84 -13.89
C ARG A 91 -9.96 -3.75 -12.95
N VAL A 92 -10.77 -2.77 -12.59
CA VAL A 92 -10.40 -1.72 -11.64
C VAL A 92 -11.41 -1.72 -10.51
N LYS A 93 -10.93 -1.85 -9.27
CA LYS A 93 -11.75 -1.77 -8.06
C LYS A 93 -11.22 -0.69 -7.15
N MET A 94 -12.13 0.11 -6.61
CA MET A 94 -11.81 0.91 -5.43
C MET A 94 -11.82 -0.02 -4.22
N PHE A 95 -10.78 0.07 -3.40
CA PHE A 95 -10.76 -0.63 -2.13
C PHE A 95 -11.80 0.02 -1.20
N SER A 96 -12.68 -0.82 -0.66
CA SER A 96 -13.56 -0.43 0.43
C SER A 96 -13.11 -1.21 1.65
N ASN A 97 -12.70 -0.48 2.69
CA ASN A 97 -12.39 -1.08 3.97
C ASN A 97 -13.71 -1.51 4.63
N ASN A 98 -13.99 -2.82 4.61
CA ASN A 98 -15.17 -3.39 5.26
C ASN A 98 -14.71 -4.34 6.37
N PRO A 99 -14.31 -3.81 7.55
CA PRO A 99 -13.88 -4.61 8.66
C PRO A 99 -15.06 -5.43 9.21
N SER A 100 -14.81 -6.70 9.50
CA SER A 100 -15.74 -7.56 10.24
C SER A 100 -15.00 -8.22 11.39
N ALA A 101 -15.72 -8.62 12.43
CA ALA A 101 -15.15 -9.33 13.57
C ALA A 101 -14.36 -10.58 13.11
N ASP A 102 -14.91 -11.34 12.17
CA ASP A 102 -14.25 -12.55 11.64
C ASP A 102 -12.92 -12.25 10.93
N ARG A 103 -12.89 -11.18 10.11
CA ARG A 103 -11.67 -10.76 9.39
C ARG A 103 -10.60 -10.24 10.34
N ILE A 104 -11.00 -9.50 11.37
CA ILE A 104 -10.09 -9.03 12.42
C ILE A 104 -9.54 -10.22 13.20
N ALA A 105 -10.40 -11.17 13.59
CA ALA A 105 -9.98 -12.37 14.30
C ALA A 105 -9.01 -13.24 13.47
N GLU A 106 -9.23 -13.34 12.16
CA GLU A 106 -8.30 -14.01 11.24
C GLU A 106 -6.94 -13.31 11.21
N LEU A 107 -6.92 -11.97 11.10
CA LEU A 107 -5.69 -11.20 11.13
C LEU A 107 -4.96 -11.36 12.47
N THR A 108 -5.68 -11.32 13.60
CA THR A 108 -5.11 -11.55 14.94
C THR A 108 -4.42 -12.89 15.01
N ARG A 109 -5.08 -13.98 14.60
CA ARG A 109 -4.47 -15.32 14.57
C ARG A 109 -3.22 -15.37 13.71
N ALA A 110 -3.23 -14.71 12.54
CA ALA A 110 -2.06 -14.65 11.66
C ALA A 110 -0.89 -13.88 12.29
N VAL A 111 -1.17 -12.86 13.09
CA VAL A 111 -0.16 -12.10 13.86
C VAL A 111 0.38 -12.93 15.02
N GLU A 112 -0.49 -13.57 15.79
CA GLU A 112 -0.11 -14.45 16.91
C GLU A 112 0.73 -15.65 16.43
N ALA A 113 0.42 -16.20 15.26
CA ALA A 113 1.20 -17.25 14.63
C ALA A 113 2.53 -16.76 14.02
N GLY A 114 2.76 -15.44 13.97
CA GLY A 114 3.96 -14.82 13.40
C GLY A 114 4.03 -14.84 11.86
N THR A 115 2.98 -15.31 11.18
CA THR A 115 2.84 -15.33 9.72
C THR A 115 2.70 -13.92 9.15
N ILE A 116 2.06 -13.02 9.90
CA ILE A 116 2.03 -11.58 9.63
C ILE A 116 2.75 -10.87 10.78
N ARG A 117 3.70 -10.00 10.45
CA ARG A 117 4.44 -9.21 11.44
C ARG A 117 4.16 -7.73 11.22
N PRO A 118 3.41 -7.06 12.11
CA PRO A 118 3.28 -5.62 12.06
C PRO A 118 4.65 -4.97 12.19
N VAL A 119 5.01 -4.12 11.22
CA VAL A 119 6.25 -3.33 11.32
C VAL A 119 5.92 -2.03 12.04
N ILE A 120 6.45 -1.89 13.25
CA ILE A 120 6.36 -0.67 14.03
C ILE A 120 7.65 0.11 13.79
N ASP A 121 7.50 1.35 13.30
CA ASP A 121 8.63 2.25 13.11
C ASP A 121 9.06 2.83 14.46
N THR A 122 8.11 3.49 15.13
CA THR A 122 8.33 4.19 16.40
C THR A 122 7.07 4.16 17.25
N VAL A 123 7.25 4.03 18.57
CA VAL A 123 6.20 4.18 19.58
C VAL A 123 6.35 5.56 20.24
N PHE A 124 5.28 6.34 20.27
CA PHE A 124 5.24 7.69 20.84
C PHE A 124 4.29 7.77 22.02
N PRO A 125 4.55 8.65 23.00
CA PRO A 125 3.56 8.98 24.01
C PRO A 125 2.44 9.85 23.44
N MET A 126 1.27 9.81 24.08
CA MET A 126 0.10 10.60 23.67
C MET A 126 0.37 12.12 23.67
N ARG A 127 1.20 12.62 24.60
CA ARG A 127 1.55 14.05 24.66
C ARG A 127 2.23 14.59 23.40
N ASP A 128 2.85 13.71 22.60
CA ASP A 128 3.58 14.10 21.40
C ASP A 128 2.70 14.05 20.13
N ILE A 129 1.38 13.83 20.25
CA ILE A 129 0.49 13.54 19.12
C ILE A 129 0.57 14.55 17.96
N ALA A 130 0.75 15.84 18.25
CA ALA A 130 0.93 16.86 17.22
C ALA A 130 2.22 16.66 16.42
N ALA A 131 3.34 16.41 17.11
CA ALA A 131 4.62 16.14 16.48
C ALA A 131 4.62 14.81 15.71
N VAL A 132 3.88 13.80 16.19
CA VAL A 132 3.68 12.53 15.47
C VAL A 132 3.01 12.75 14.12
N HIS A 133 1.96 13.58 14.05
CA HIS A 133 1.29 13.91 12.79
C HIS A 133 2.20 14.69 11.85
N GLN A 134 2.93 15.71 12.34
CA GLN A 134 3.91 16.45 11.53
C GLN A 134 4.98 15.53 10.93
N ARG A 135 5.49 14.57 11.73
CA ARG A 135 6.45 13.57 11.25
C ARG A 135 5.86 12.62 10.22
N LEU A 136 4.59 12.23 10.40
CA LEU A 136 3.90 11.37 9.44
C LEU A 136 3.71 12.09 8.09
N GLU A 137 3.32 13.36 8.12
CA GLU A 137 3.15 14.22 6.94
C GLU A 137 4.46 14.47 6.20
N ALA A 138 5.58 14.60 6.91
CA ALA A 138 6.91 14.70 6.32
C ALA A 138 7.35 13.42 5.57
N GLY A 139 6.66 12.29 5.81
CA GLY A 139 6.89 11.02 5.15
C GLY A 139 8.14 10.28 5.65
N GLY A 140 8.53 9.23 4.92
CA GLY A 140 9.72 8.42 5.24
C GLY A 140 9.53 7.34 6.30
N VAL A 141 8.33 7.22 6.87
CA VAL A 141 7.97 6.19 7.86
C VAL A 141 8.12 4.79 7.28
N ARG A 142 8.75 3.88 8.04
CA ARG A 142 8.88 2.45 7.73
C ARG A 142 7.92 1.62 8.57
N GLY A 143 6.69 1.48 8.10
CA GLY A 143 5.64 0.73 8.79
C GLY A 143 4.63 1.65 9.45
N LYS A 144 4.38 1.47 10.75
CA LYS A 144 3.39 2.25 11.51
C LYS A 144 4.01 2.96 12.71
N TYR A 145 3.56 4.18 12.94
CA TYR A 145 3.67 4.82 14.25
C TYR A 145 2.57 4.29 15.16
N VAL A 146 2.94 4.04 16.42
CA VAL A 146 2.02 3.64 17.47
C VAL A 146 2.03 4.73 18.53
N VAL A 147 0.85 5.14 18.98
CA VAL A 147 0.71 6.06 20.12
C VAL A 147 0.31 5.23 21.31
N ASP A 148 1.18 5.15 22.32
CA ASP A 148 0.90 4.47 23.57
C ASP A 148 0.25 5.43 24.55
N LEU A 149 -0.99 5.14 24.89
CA LEU A 149 -1.80 5.94 25.83
C LEU A 149 -1.34 5.81 27.29
N ARG A 150 -0.46 4.83 27.57
CA ARG A 150 0.08 4.57 28.91
C ARG A 150 1.42 5.28 29.14
N LEU A 151 2.09 5.69 28.07
CA LEU A 151 3.29 6.50 28.20
C LEU A 151 2.87 7.92 28.56
N PRO A 152 3.49 8.51 29.61
CA PRO A 152 3.19 9.88 30.01
C PRO A 152 3.54 10.86 28.89
#